data_AF-A0A1V6DA28-F1
#
_entry.id   AF-A0A1V6DA28-F1
#
_cell.length_a   1.000
_cell.length_b   1.000
_cell.length_c   1.000
_cell.angle_alpha   90.00
_cell.angle_beta   90.00
_cell.angle_gamma   90.00
#
_symmetry.space_group_name_H-M   'P 1'
#
loop_
_entity.id
_entity.type
_entity.pdbx_description
1 polymer ?
#
loop_
_entity_poly.entity_id
_entity_poly.type
_entity_poly.pdbx_seq_one_letter_code
_entity_poly.pdbx_strand_id
1 'polypeptide(L)'
;MTIVNPVISWYIPNLPAAPEGAGEGIEGTMNQGILIAFCLALAAHGACWAQDKPGPNASEQQTARDALREMREMDSRKDQPPAEAPKPPERAAKPAPAQTLLAEEPATPQTRPAPRSAPARLSVPNETDRTEAARAYQTIQSAAFLKSLSSAERTAIVQKLLQSGADPAKDPAERYVVLEAVMEIAAKTGDAELLLQTAQTLGDFFTVDPLPVKVARLQETFKAVQDRRAFIQDIEPLIGEAVRADRYDLAVEVLDLALQASRLARDEQSARRLSVRGKDLREIQAQQAKVKGDIDALTRNPNDRDACFAVGNFLCLTKGDWDQGLPLLARGSEEVLKALAQRDLDNPTRTDKQLDLAEAWWSLASRQTALARRNVQLRAAKWYQAALPSLVGPEQTRVERRLAGIPLPPVSVVGRWEVTTTPGKGKSTSVVWAFHKDGKVVAEPGKQTGKWRKDHNVIRITWDAKPTQWQALRLPLRIKDTVGVGSTGEALAMTRLSEDPTAPPVAAAKKK
;
A
#
# COMPACT_ATOMS: atom_id res chain seq x y z
N MET A 1 -0.29 -51.14 -2.19
CA MET A 1 -1.45 -51.11 -1.28
C MET A 1 -0.94 -50.86 0.13
N THR A 2 -1.35 -49.72 0.70
CA THR A 2 -1.60 -49.48 2.13
C THR A 2 -0.43 -49.70 3.10
N ILE A 3 0.23 -48.58 3.47
CA ILE A 3 0.66 -48.14 4.82
C ILE A 3 1.83 -47.14 4.61
N VAL A 4 1.52 -45.97 4.06
CA VAL A 4 2.36 -44.76 4.21
C VAL A 4 1.41 -43.57 4.33
N ASN A 5 0.57 -43.59 5.37
CA ASN A 5 -0.35 -42.48 5.64
C ASN A 5 -0.72 -42.35 7.14
N PRO A 6 0.28 -42.16 8.03
CA PRO A 6 0.02 -41.20 9.10
C PRO A 6 1.17 -40.24 9.44
N VAL A 7 2.38 -40.40 8.89
CA VAL A 7 3.55 -39.59 9.30
C VAL A 7 3.60 -38.22 8.59
N ILE A 8 3.00 -38.09 7.41
CA ILE A 8 3.04 -36.85 6.61
C ILE A 8 1.93 -35.86 7.05
N SER A 9 0.85 -36.33 7.66
CA SER A 9 -0.30 -35.51 8.08
C SER A 9 -0.02 -34.60 9.28
N TRP A 10 1.05 -34.87 10.05
CA TRP A 10 1.40 -34.06 11.24
C TRP A 10 2.32 -32.88 10.94
N TYR A 11 3.08 -32.92 9.84
CA TYR A 11 4.13 -31.93 9.55
C TYR A 11 3.75 -30.86 8.51
N ILE A 12 2.65 -31.03 7.75
CA ILE A 12 2.20 -30.04 6.75
C ILE A 12 0.66 -30.02 6.68
N PRO A 13 -0.05 -29.07 7.33
CA PRO A 13 -1.48 -28.92 7.11
C PRO A 13 -1.71 -28.12 5.81
N ASN A 14 -2.34 -28.78 4.82
CA ASN A 14 -2.83 -28.28 3.51
C ASN A 14 -1.94 -28.52 2.27
N LEU A 15 -1.69 -29.79 1.93
CA LEU A 15 -1.51 -30.18 0.53
C LEU A 15 -2.89 -30.56 -0.07
N PRO A 16 -3.30 -30.00 -1.22
CA PRO A 16 -4.50 -30.46 -1.92
C PRO A 16 -4.26 -31.84 -2.56
N ALA A 17 -5.22 -32.75 -2.40
CA ALA A 17 -5.20 -34.07 -3.01
C ALA A 17 -5.20 -33.98 -4.55
N ALA A 18 -4.32 -34.75 -5.21
CA ALA A 18 -4.28 -34.85 -6.67
C ALA A 18 -5.51 -35.63 -7.19
N PRO A 19 -6.11 -35.23 -8.33
CA PRO A 19 -7.21 -35.97 -8.92
C PRO A 19 -6.70 -37.29 -9.52
N GLU A 20 -7.46 -38.36 -9.31
CA GLU A 20 -7.21 -39.67 -9.91
C GLU A 20 -7.36 -39.60 -11.43
N GLY A 21 -6.32 -40.01 -12.17
CA GLY A 21 -6.35 -40.17 -13.62
C GLY A 21 -5.35 -39.30 -14.37
N ALA A 22 -4.07 -39.64 -14.28
CA ALA A 22 -3.09 -39.33 -15.32
C ALA A 22 -2.00 -40.41 -15.30
N GLY A 23 -2.21 -41.42 -16.15
CA GLY A 23 -1.19 -42.40 -16.47
C GLY A 23 -0.10 -41.79 -17.36
N GLU A 24 1.09 -42.37 -17.19
CA GLU A 24 2.20 -42.48 -18.15
C GLU A 24 2.81 -41.19 -18.75
N GLY A 25 4.09 -41.00 -18.45
CA GLY A 25 5.03 -40.21 -19.26
C GLY A 25 5.56 -38.96 -18.58
N ILE A 26 6.72 -39.08 -17.92
CA ILE A 26 7.92 -38.24 -18.04
C ILE A 26 8.87 -38.70 -16.92
N GLU A 27 9.79 -39.59 -17.28
CA GLU A 27 11.01 -39.84 -16.50
C GLU A 27 11.92 -38.62 -16.66
N GLY A 28 12.18 -37.95 -15.54
CA GLY A 28 13.15 -36.85 -15.43
C GLY A 28 13.95 -37.04 -14.16
N THR A 29 15.16 -37.56 -14.31
CA THR A 29 16.15 -37.85 -13.29
C THR A 29 16.62 -36.61 -12.55
N MET A 30 15.97 -36.27 -11.43
CA MET A 30 16.56 -35.43 -10.39
C MET A 30 15.75 -35.60 -9.09
N ASN A 31 16.42 -35.55 -7.93
CA ASN A 31 15.83 -35.49 -6.59
C ASN A 31 15.31 -36.77 -5.88
N GLN A 32 15.92 -37.94 -6.13
CA GLN A 32 15.89 -39.00 -5.10
C GLN A 32 17.21 -39.15 -4.35
N GLY A 33 18.35 -39.10 -5.05
CA GLY A 33 19.68 -39.20 -4.41
C GLY A 33 19.98 -38.08 -3.39
N ILE A 34 19.57 -36.83 -3.69
CA ILE A 34 19.78 -35.67 -2.81
C ILE A 34 18.94 -35.80 -1.52
N LEU A 35 17.72 -36.34 -1.64
CA LEU A 35 16.84 -36.55 -0.49
C LEU A 35 17.39 -37.65 0.44
N ILE A 36 17.94 -38.71 -0.14
CA ILE A 36 18.57 -39.81 0.60
C ILE A 36 19.85 -39.34 1.29
N ALA A 37 20.69 -38.55 0.60
CA ALA A 37 21.90 -37.95 1.17
C ALA A 37 21.60 -36.99 2.35
N PHE A 38 20.52 -36.21 2.25
CA PHE A 38 20.09 -35.30 3.30
C PHE A 38 19.56 -36.05 4.54
N CYS A 39 18.79 -37.13 4.34
CA CYS A 39 18.30 -37.98 5.42
C CYS A 39 19.44 -38.73 6.15
N LEU A 40 20.47 -39.17 5.43
CA LEU A 40 21.64 -39.83 6.02
C LEU A 40 22.57 -38.85 6.75
N ALA A 41 22.71 -37.61 6.27
CA ALA A 41 23.48 -36.56 6.93
C ALA A 41 22.85 -36.14 8.28
N LEU A 42 21.51 -36.16 8.36
CA LEU A 42 20.77 -35.94 9.61
C LEU A 42 20.93 -37.12 10.58
N ALA A 43 21.02 -38.36 10.09
CA ALA A 43 21.30 -39.53 10.92
C ALA A 43 22.73 -39.55 11.49
N ALA A 44 23.70 -38.96 10.79
CA ALA A 44 25.09 -38.86 11.24
C ALA A 44 25.34 -37.77 12.31
N HIS A 45 24.43 -36.82 12.50
CA HIS A 45 24.56 -35.70 13.46
C HIS A 45 23.91 -35.93 14.83
N GLY A 46 23.62 -37.19 15.19
CA GLY A 46 23.51 -37.58 16.61
C GLY A 46 22.40 -36.89 17.42
N ALA A 47 21.18 -36.78 16.88
CA ALA A 47 19.98 -36.59 17.69
C ALA A 47 19.33 -37.97 17.94
N CYS A 48 19.58 -38.51 19.14
CA CYS A 48 19.04 -39.74 19.73
C CYS A 48 17.48 -39.71 19.72
N TRP A 49 16.66 -40.76 19.51
CA TRP A 49 16.62 -42.14 20.01
C TRP A 49 15.77 -43.03 19.07
N ALA A 50 16.18 -44.29 18.85
CA ALA A 50 15.37 -45.52 19.01
C ALA A 50 16.15 -46.74 18.49
N GLN A 51 16.33 -47.73 19.36
CA GLN A 51 16.97 -49.02 19.07
C GLN A 51 16.17 -49.85 18.05
N ASP A 52 16.88 -50.76 17.37
CA ASP A 52 16.42 -51.81 16.43
C ASP A 52 16.29 -51.50 14.93
N LYS A 53 17.38 -51.05 14.29
CA LYS A 53 17.63 -51.37 12.86
C LYS A 53 19.11 -51.68 12.58
N PRO A 54 19.42 -52.64 11.68
CA PRO A 54 20.79 -52.91 11.28
C PRO A 54 21.36 -51.71 10.51
N GLY A 55 22.65 -51.41 10.76
CA GLY A 55 23.36 -50.31 10.09
C GLY A 55 23.51 -50.52 8.58
N PRO A 56 23.91 -49.47 7.84
CA PRO A 56 24.00 -49.49 6.38
C PRO A 56 24.98 -50.56 5.89
N ASN A 57 24.58 -51.29 4.85
CA ASN A 57 25.37 -52.40 4.31
C ASN A 57 26.60 -51.89 3.51
N ALA A 58 27.54 -52.78 3.19
CA ALA A 58 28.79 -52.41 2.52
C ALA A 58 28.59 -51.71 1.15
N SER A 59 27.50 -52.01 0.45
CA SER A 59 27.16 -51.37 -0.84
C SER A 59 26.70 -49.92 -0.64
N GLU A 60 25.89 -49.68 0.38
CA GLU A 60 25.42 -48.34 0.74
C GLU A 60 26.56 -47.45 1.24
N GLN A 61 27.49 -48.02 2.01
CA GLN A 61 28.70 -47.31 2.45
C GLN A 61 29.65 -46.99 1.29
N GLN A 62 29.76 -47.89 0.29
CA GLN A 62 30.57 -47.65 -0.90
C GLN A 62 29.97 -46.55 -1.78
N THR A 63 28.66 -46.59 -1.99
CA THR A 63 27.93 -45.55 -2.75
C THR A 63 28.08 -44.16 -2.12
N ALA A 64 28.06 -44.09 -0.78
CA ALA A 64 28.30 -42.84 -0.05
C ALA A 64 29.75 -42.32 -0.19
N ARG A 65 30.74 -43.22 -0.23
CA ARG A 65 32.15 -42.84 -0.45
C ARG A 65 32.38 -42.33 -1.87
N ASP A 66 31.75 -42.96 -2.86
CA ASP A 66 31.88 -42.56 -4.26
C ASP A 66 31.21 -41.20 -4.53
N ALA A 67 30.04 -40.95 -3.93
CA ALA A 67 29.36 -39.65 -3.99
C ALA A 67 30.17 -38.51 -3.32
N LEU A 68 30.82 -38.80 -2.18
CA LEU A 68 31.70 -37.82 -1.52
C LEU A 68 32.96 -37.53 -2.33
N ARG A 69 33.47 -38.52 -3.06
CA ARG A 69 34.60 -38.34 -3.99
C ARG A 69 34.22 -37.45 -5.17
N GLU A 70 33.05 -37.69 -5.78
CA GLU A 70 32.55 -36.83 -6.87
C GLU A 70 32.32 -35.39 -6.41
N MET A 71 31.78 -35.18 -5.21
CA MET A 71 31.63 -33.83 -4.65
C MET A 71 32.98 -33.11 -4.49
N ARG A 72 34.02 -33.83 -4.04
CA ARG A 72 35.37 -33.28 -3.86
C ARG A 72 36.05 -32.96 -5.19
N GLU A 73 35.82 -33.80 -6.21
CA GLU A 73 36.28 -33.55 -7.58
C GLU A 73 35.54 -32.36 -8.22
N MET A 74 34.27 -32.14 -7.87
CA MET A 74 33.46 -31.03 -8.38
C MET A 74 33.88 -29.67 -7.78
N ASP A 75 34.29 -29.62 -6.50
CA ASP A 75 34.86 -28.40 -5.90
C ASP A 75 36.26 -28.07 -6.45
N SER A 76 37.08 -29.08 -6.77
CA SER A 76 38.41 -28.86 -7.40
C SER A 76 38.36 -28.25 -8.80
N ARG A 77 37.20 -28.31 -9.48
CA ARG A 77 36.98 -27.68 -10.80
C ARG A 77 36.62 -26.19 -10.72
N LYS A 78 36.33 -25.64 -9.53
CA LYS A 78 36.06 -24.21 -9.34
C LYS A 78 37.31 -23.35 -9.20
N ASP A 79 38.48 -23.95 -8.94
CA ASP A 79 39.75 -23.25 -8.69
C ASP A 79 40.72 -23.25 -9.89
N GLN A 80 40.26 -23.56 -11.11
CA GLN A 80 41.07 -23.38 -12.31
C GLN A 80 40.87 -21.97 -12.92
N PRO A 81 41.93 -21.17 -13.11
CA PRO A 81 41.82 -19.89 -13.82
C PRO A 81 41.51 -20.12 -15.30
N PRO A 82 40.69 -19.26 -15.95
CA PRO A 82 40.25 -19.53 -17.31
C PRO A 82 41.39 -19.37 -18.31
N ALA A 83 41.48 -20.35 -19.21
CA ALA A 83 42.38 -20.36 -20.36
C ALA A 83 42.05 -19.23 -21.35
N GLU A 84 43.11 -18.61 -21.85
CA GLU A 84 43.15 -17.49 -22.79
C GLU A 84 42.54 -17.87 -24.16
N ALA A 85 41.55 -17.09 -24.63
CA ALA A 85 40.93 -17.28 -25.94
C ALA A 85 41.45 -16.23 -26.96
N PRO A 86 41.55 -16.58 -28.26
CA PRO A 86 42.39 -15.87 -29.23
C PRO A 86 41.73 -14.61 -29.81
N LYS A 87 42.57 -13.61 -30.12
CA LYS A 87 42.19 -12.34 -30.79
C LYS A 87 41.80 -12.55 -32.26
N PRO A 88 40.77 -11.85 -32.79
CA PRO A 88 40.55 -11.65 -34.22
C PRO A 88 41.16 -10.31 -34.73
N PRO A 89 41.37 -10.16 -36.05
CA PRO A 89 42.43 -9.31 -36.60
C PRO A 89 42.06 -7.83 -36.76
N GLU A 90 43.11 -7.04 -36.63
CA GLU A 90 43.20 -5.60 -36.87
C GLU A 90 43.09 -5.28 -38.37
N ARG A 91 42.09 -4.47 -38.75
CA ARG A 91 42.11 -3.72 -40.02
C ARG A 91 42.02 -2.24 -39.72
N ALA A 92 43.14 -1.57 -39.93
CA ALA A 92 43.33 -0.14 -39.74
C ALA A 92 42.45 0.71 -40.67
N ALA A 93 41.85 1.76 -40.11
CA ALA A 93 41.57 3.01 -40.80
C ALA A 93 41.77 4.16 -39.79
N LYS A 94 42.71 5.07 -40.12
CA LYS A 94 43.11 6.23 -39.32
C LYS A 94 42.00 7.30 -39.24
N PRO A 95 42.02 8.19 -38.21
CA PRO A 95 40.98 9.18 -37.95
C PRO A 95 41.33 10.60 -38.45
N ALA A 96 40.31 11.39 -38.79
CA ALA A 96 40.19 12.86 -38.62
C ALA A 96 38.99 13.40 -39.44
N PRO A 97 38.42 14.60 -39.16
CA PRO A 97 38.45 15.40 -37.94
C PRO A 97 37.04 15.75 -37.41
N ALA A 98 37.02 16.29 -36.19
CA ALA A 98 35.86 16.84 -35.52
C ALA A 98 35.07 17.82 -36.39
N GLN A 99 33.76 17.59 -36.49
CA GLN A 99 32.79 18.61 -36.86
C GLN A 99 31.98 18.99 -35.63
N THR A 100 32.28 20.19 -35.17
CA THR A 100 31.48 21.06 -34.32
C THR A 100 30.03 21.07 -34.80
N LEU A 101 29.13 20.49 -34.02
CA LEU A 101 27.70 20.79 -34.08
C LEU A 101 27.33 21.49 -32.78
N LEU A 102 27.32 22.82 -32.90
CA LEU A 102 26.36 23.77 -32.32
C LEU A 102 25.80 23.43 -30.94
N ALA A 103 26.21 24.28 -30.00
CA ALA A 103 25.53 24.50 -28.74
C ALA A 103 24.01 24.65 -28.94
N GLU A 104 23.23 23.70 -28.44
CA GLU A 104 21.86 23.97 -28.03
C GLU A 104 21.92 24.73 -26.71
N GLU A 105 21.26 25.90 -26.71
CA GLU A 105 21.00 26.72 -25.54
C GLU A 105 20.43 25.89 -24.38
N PRO A 106 20.72 26.27 -23.12
CA PRO A 106 20.22 25.56 -21.96
C PRO A 106 18.70 25.57 -21.97
N ALA A 107 18.11 24.38 -22.06
CA ALA A 107 16.69 24.18 -21.82
C ALA A 107 16.32 24.83 -20.48
N THR A 108 15.55 25.91 -20.55
CA THR A 108 14.89 26.54 -19.40
C THR A 108 14.32 25.45 -18.50
N PRO A 109 14.60 25.48 -17.18
CA PRO A 109 13.97 24.57 -16.24
C PRO A 109 12.46 24.72 -16.41
N GLN A 110 11.77 23.63 -16.77
CA GLN A 110 10.32 23.60 -16.66
C GLN A 110 10.00 23.77 -15.18
N THR A 111 9.66 25.00 -14.80
CA THR A 111 9.12 25.34 -13.50
C THR A 111 7.88 24.48 -13.29
N ARG A 112 8.05 23.43 -12.50
CA ARG A 112 6.96 22.74 -11.81
C ARG A 112 6.04 23.85 -11.27
N PRO A 113 4.74 23.89 -11.61
CA PRO A 113 3.86 24.89 -11.06
C PRO A 113 4.01 24.83 -9.54
N ALA A 114 4.39 25.97 -8.95
CA ALA A 114 4.56 26.09 -7.51
C ALA A 114 3.30 25.53 -6.83
N PRO A 115 3.42 24.79 -5.73
CA PRO A 115 2.25 24.42 -4.95
C PRO A 115 1.47 25.70 -4.69
N ARG A 116 0.19 25.72 -5.08
CA ARG A 116 -0.73 26.80 -4.69
C ARG A 116 -0.47 27.08 -3.23
N SER A 117 -0.07 28.31 -2.90
CA SER A 117 0.14 28.74 -1.53
C SER A 117 -1.13 28.38 -0.76
N ALA A 118 -1.04 27.37 0.10
CA ALA A 118 -2.11 27.08 1.05
C ALA A 118 -2.42 28.39 1.80
N PRO A 119 -3.69 28.67 2.13
CA PRO A 119 -4.02 29.84 2.92
C PRO A 119 -3.09 29.90 4.14
N ALA A 120 -2.51 31.07 4.40
CA ALA A 120 -1.56 31.25 5.49
C ALA A 120 -2.24 30.92 6.82
N ARG A 121 -1.85 29.79 7.42
CA ARG A 121 -2.32 29.37 8.74
C ARG A 121 -1.81 30.33 9.81
N LEU A 122 -2.62 30.57 10.83
CA LEU A 122 -2.25 31.42 11.96
C LEU A 122 -1.10 30.79 12.74
N SER A 123 -0.17 31.61 13.23
CA SER A 123 0.82 31.13 14.19
C SER A 123 0.14 30.69 15.48
N VAL A 124 0.72 29.70 16.15
CA VAL A 124 0.26 29.32 17.50
C VAL A 124 0.38 30.53 18.42
N PRO A 125 -0.71 30.94 19.12
CA PRO A 125 -0.66 32.03 20.10
C PRO A 125 0.36 31.75 21.20
N ASN A 126 0.92 32.81 21.80
CA ASN A 126 1.92 32.64 22.86
C ASN A 126 1.28 32.04 24.14
N GLU A 127 2.12 31.46 25.00
CA GLU A 127 1.66 30.75 26.19
C GLU A 127 0.87 31.64 27.16
N THR A 128 1.24 32.91 27.30
CA THR A 128 0.56 33.86 28.19
C THR A 128 -0.88 34.10 27.73
N ASP A 129 -1.08 34.40 26.44
CA ASP A 129 -2.42 34.64 25.88
C ASP A 129 -3.28 33.38 25.94
N ARG A 130 -2.68 32.21 25.68
CA ARG A 130 -3.38 30.91 25.82
C ARG A 130 -3.83 30.65 27.25
N THR A 131 -2.95 30.86 28.24
CA THR A 131 -3.28 30.61 29.65
C THR A 131 -4.34 31.57 30.18
N GLU A 132 -4.33 32.83 29.74
CA GLU A 132 -5.39 33.79 30.07
C GLU A 132 -6.74 33.38 29.48
N ALA A 133 -6.78 33.09 28.17
CA ALA A 133 -7.99 32.63 27.50
C ALA A 133 -8.51 31.29 28.07
N ALA A 134 -7.63 30.38 28.48
CA ALA A 134 -8.00 29.06 29.01
C ALA A 134 -8.80 29.11 30.31
N ARG A 135 -8.60 30.16 31.13
CA ARG A 135 -9.33 30.31 32.41
C ARG A 135 -10.85 30.35 32.21
N ALA A 136 -11.31 30.93 31.10
CA ALA A 136 -12.75 31.00 30.79
C ALA A 136 -13.40 29.62 30.55
N TYR A 137 -12.60 28.59 30.21
CA TYR A 137 -13.11 27.28 29.82
C TYR A 137 -12.84 26.16 30.84
N GLN A 138 -12.06 26.43 31.90
CA GLN A 138 -11.67 25.42 32.90
C GLN A 138 -12.88 24.71 33.54
N THR A 139 -13.90 25.46 33.96
CA THR A 139 -15.11 24.89 34.58
C THR A 139 -15.83 23.95 33.61
N ILE A 140 -15.94 24.36 32.34
CA ILE A 140 -16.66 23.62 31.29
C ILE A 140 -15.97 22.28 30.98
N GLN A 141 -14.64 22.23 31.07
CA GLN A 141 -13.84 21.02 30.80
C GLN A 141 -13.76 20.05 31.99
N SER A 142 -14.27 20.42 33.17
CA SER A 142 -14.12 19.57 34.36
C SER A 142 -14.99 18.30 34.24
N ALA A 143 -14.43 17.15 34.58
CA ALA A 143 -15.15 15.87 34.48
C ALA A 143 -16.40 15.84 35.38
N ALA A 144 -16.37 16.54 36.51
CA ALA A 144 -17.53 16.67 37.41
C ALA A 144 -18.66 17.48 36.75
N PHE A 145 -18.34 18.62 36.14
CA PHE A 145 -19.31 19.44 35.42
C PHE A 145 -19.90 18.66 34.23
N LEU A 146 -19.06 18.07 33.39
CA LEU A 146 -19.53 17.28 32.25
C LEU A 146 -20.45 16.12 32.66
N LYS A 147 -20.18 15.45 33.79
CA LYS A 147 -21.04 14.38 34.31
C LYS A 147 -22.38 14.87 34.86
N SER A 148 -22.45 16.12 35.32
CA SER A 148 -23.71 16.72 35.81
C SER A 148 -24.68 17.09 34.68
N LEU A 149 -24.20 17.20 33.45
CA LEU A 149 -24.99 17.59 32.29
C LEU A 149 -25.64 16.39 31.60
N SER A 150 -26.84 16.60 31.07
CA SER A 150 -27.46 15.66 30.15
C SER A 150 -26.66 15.52 28.84
N SER A 151 -26.93 14.45 28.08
CA SER A 151 -26.30 14.25 26.78
C SER A 151 -26.57 15.43 25.82
N ALA A 152 -27.82 15.92 25.79
CA ALA A 152 -28.22 17.03 24.93
C ALA A 152 -27.54 18.36 25.31
N GLU A 153 -27.41 18.65 26.61
CA GLU A 153 -26.72 19.86 27.10
C GLU A 153 -25.24 19.83 26.77
N ARG A 154 -24.57 18.68 26.93
CA ARG A 154 -23.16 18.51 26.52
C ARG A 154 -22.98 18.78 25.03
N THR A 155 -23.82 18.18 24.19
CA THR A 155 -23.75 18.40 22.73
C THR A 155 -23.96 19.87 22.37
N ALA A 156 -24.92 20.56 23.00
CA ALA A 156 -25.18 21.97 22.75
C ALA A 156 -23.99 22.85 23.14
N ILE A 157 -23.31 22.56 24.25
CA ILE A 157 -22.10 23.26 24.67
C ILE A 157 -20.96 23.02 23.67
N VAL A 158 -20.70 21.77 23.30
CA VAL A 158 -19.65 21.42 22.33
C VAL A 158 -19.87 22.13 21.00
N GLN A 159 -21.12 22.16 20.49
CA GLN A 159 -21.45 22.86 19.25
C GLN A 159 -21.17 24.37 19.34
N LYS A 160 -21.55 25.01 20.45
CA LYS A 160 -21.24 26.44 20.67
C LYS A 160 -19.74 26.71 20.74
N LEU A 161 -18.98 25.82 21.39
CA LEU A 161 -17.52 25.92 21.44
C LEU A 161 -16.91 25.75 20.04
N LEU A 162 -17.31 24.73 19.28
CA LEU A 162 -16.83 24.54 17.91
C LEU A 162 -17.13 25.76 17.01
N GLN A 163 -18.33 26.34 17.12
CA GLN A 163 -18.67 27.58 16.42
C GLN A 163 -17.75 28.73 16.82
N SER A 164 -17.48 28.90 18.11
CA SER A 164 -16.57 29.94 18.62
C SER A 164 -15.12 29.73 18.17
N GLY A 165 -14.64 28.48 18.09
CA GLY A 165 -13.29 28.16 17.60
C GLY A 165 -13.12 28.40 16.10
N ALA A 166 -14.19 28.20 15.33
CA ALA A 166 -14.21 28.38 13.88
C ALA A 166 -14.47 29.83 13.44
N ASP A 167 -14.99 30.70 14.32
CA ASP A 167 -15.35 32.08 13.99
C ASP A 167 -14.09 32.94 13.73
N PRO A 168 -13.88 33.44 12.49
CA PRO A 168 -12.72 34.25 12.16
C PRO A 168 -12.73 35.64 12.82
N ALA A 169 -13.87 36.10 13.37
CA ALA A 169 -13.97 37.37 14.10
C ALA A 169 -13.45 37.27 15.54
N LYS A 170 -13.24 36.05 16.06
CA LYS A 170 -12.72 35.82 17.40
C LYS A 170 -11.20 35.96 17.46
N ASP A 171 -10.72 36.33 18.65
CA ASP A 171 -9.30 36.41 18.92
C ASP A 171 -8.59 35.06 18.67
N PRO A 172 -7.41 35.02 18.03
CA PRO A 172 -6.70 33.77 17.75
C PRO A 172 -6.40 32.94 19.00
N ALA A 173 -6.10 33.55 20.16
CA ALA A 173 -5.88 32.81 21.40
C ALA A 173 -7.17 32.20 21.94
N GLU A 174 -8.29 32.93 21.88
CA GLU A 174 -9.63 32.39 22.21
C GLU A 174 -9.96 31.19 21.31
N ARG A 175 -9.78 31.32 20.00
CA ARG A 175 -10.06 30.25 19.03
C ARG A 175 -9.23 28.99 19.29
N TYR A 176 -7.93 29.17 19.52
CA TYR A 176 -6.99 28.08 19.78
C TYR A 176 -7.39 27.32 21.05
N VAL A 177 -7.61 28.04 22.15
CA VAL A 177 -7.94 27.47 23.45
C VAL A 177 -9.31 26.80 23.46
N VAL A 178 -10.29 27.34 22.75
CA VAL A 178 -11.61 26.72 22.62
C VAL A 178 -11.53 25.35 21.92
N LEU A 179 -10.70 25.24 20.88
CA LEU A 179 -10.49 23.95 20.22
C LEU A 179 -9.75 22.96 21.14
N GLU A 180 -8.76 23.43 21.92
CA GLU A 180 -8.15 22.60 22.98
C GLU A 180 -9.16 22.16 24.04
N ALA A 181 -10.10 23.05 24.42
CA ALA A 181 -11.16 22.73 25.35
C ALA A 181 -12.09 21.64 24.83
N VAL A 182 -12.45 21.68 23.55
CA VAL A 182 -13.28 20.65 22.92
C VAL A 182 -12.54 19.31 22.86
N MET A 183 -11.24 19.31 22.51
CA MET A 183 -10.44 18.07 22.53
C MET A 183 -10.32 17.48 23.94
N GLU A 184 -10.17 18.32 24.97
CA GLU A 184 -10.17 17.90 26.38
C GLU A 184 -11.51 17.26 26.79
N ILE A 185 -12.62 17.88 26.40
CA ILE A 185 -13.96 17.33 26.64
C ILE A 185 -14.09 15.97 25.95
N ALA A 186 -13.73 15.89 24.66
CA ALA A 186 -13.79 14.67 23.87
C ALA A 186 -12.97 13.54 24.49
N ALA A 187 -11.75 13.84 24.95
CA ALA A 187 -10.91 12.87 25.65
C ALA A 187 -11.55 12.37 26.96
N LYS A 188 -12.10 13.27 27.78
CA LYS A 188 -12.77 12.91 29.03
C LYS A 188 -14.10 12.17 28.85
N THR A 189 -14.77 12.36 27.73
CA THR A 189 -16.03 11.67 27.41
C THR A 189 -15.85 10.42 26.57
N GLY A 190 -14.63 10.15 26.09
CA GLY A 190 -14.33 8.99 25.25
C GLY A 190 -14.82 9.13 23.80
N ASP A 191 -15.01 10.35 23.31
CA ASP A 191 -15.46 10.65 21.95
C ASP A 191 -14.24 10.81 21.02
N ALA A 192 -13.85 9.70 20.38
CA ALA A 192 -12.68 9.69 19.51
C ALA A 192 -12.92 10.46 18.21
N GLU A 193 -14.11 10.35 17.61
CA GLU A 193 -14.46 11.08 16.38
C GLU A 193 -14.34 12.60 16.59
N LEU A 194 -14.96 13.14 17.66
CA LEU A 194 -14.89 14.56 17.98
C LEU A 194 -13.47 15.03 18.22
N LEU A 195 -12.66 14.24 18.95
CA LEU A 195 -11.25 14.55 19.19
C LEU A 195 -10.48 14.67 17.86
N LEU A 196 -10.63 13.68 16.97
CA LEU A 196 -9.90 13.63 15.71
C LEU A 196 -10.29 14.77 14.77
N GLN A 197 -11.59 15.08 14.68
CA GLN A 197 -12.11 16.19 13.86
C GLN A 197 -11.66 17.56 14.41
N THR A 198 -11.67 17.74 15.72
CA THR A 198 -11.26 19.00 16.36
C THR A 198 -9.76 19.22 16.21
N ALA A 199 -8.94 18.18 16.37
CA ALA A 199 -7.50 18.26 16.13
C ALA A 199 -7.17 18.58 14.67
N GLN A 200 -7.95 18.06 13.72
CA GLN A 200 -7.82 18.43 12.31
C GLN A 200 -8.15 19.91 12.10
N THR A 201 -9.27 20.37 12.67
CA THR A 201 -9.69 21.78 12.60
C THR A 201 -8.61 22.72 13.18
N LEU A 202 -7.96 22.32 14.26
CA LEU A 202 -6.83 23.06 14.84
C LEU A 202 -5.67 23.18 13.84
N GLY A 203 -5.30 22.08 13.17
CA GLY A 203 -4.24 22.07 12.14
C GLY A 203 -4.61 22.81 10.85
N ASP A 204 -5.90 22.98 10.56
CA ASP A 204 -6.40 23.74 9.41
C ASP A 204 -6.27 25.26 9.64
N PHE A 205 -6.50 25.71 10.87
CA PHE A 205 -6.42 27.14 11.22
C PHE A 205 -5.04 27.60 11.71
N PHE A 206 -4.30 26.73 12.41
CA PHE A 206 -3.04 27.07 13.05
C PHE A 206 -1.86 26.27 12.48
N THR A 207 -0.65 26.81 12.60
CA THR A 207 0.60 26.13 12.23
C THR A 207 0.94 25.01 13.22
N VAL A 208 0.08 24.00 13.29
CA VAL A 208 0.17 22.82 14.15
C VAL A 208 0.13 21.57 13.30
N ASP A 209 0.96 20.58 13.63
CA ASP A 209 0.85 19.24 13.06
C ASP A 209 -0.31 18.51 13.76
N PRO A 210 -1.44 18.23 13.07
CA PRO A 210 -2.60 17.63 13.70
C PRO A 210 -2.34 16.18 14.13
N LEU A 211 -1.41 15.46 13.48
CA LEU A 211 -1.24 14.03 13.71
C LEU A 211 -0.71 13.72 15.13
N PRO A 212 0.38 14.35 15.63
CA PRO A 212 0.80 14.21 17.03
C PRO A 212 -0.29 14.65 18.02
N VAL A 213 -1.02 15.72 17.72
CA VAL A 213 -2.10 16.23 18.58
C VAL A 213 -3.22 15.20 18.74
N LYS A 214 -3.64 14.56 17.62
CA LYS A 214 -4.61 13.46 17.63
C LYS A 214 -4.14 12.34 18.55
N VAL A 215 -2.91 11.84 18.34
CA VAL A 215 -2.38 10.66 19.06
C VAL A 215 -2.21 10.91 20.57
N ALA A 216 -1.70 12.09 20.95
CA ALA A 216 -1.37 12.42 22.34
C ALA A 216 -2.56 12.31 23.32
N ARG A 217 -3.79 12.44 22.82
CA ARG A 217 -5.02 12.41 23.63
C ARG A 217 -5.73 11.05 23.62
N LEU A 218 -5.40 10.15 22.70
CA LEU A 218 -6.13 8.90 22.51
C LEU A 218 -6.10 8.00 23.75
N GLN A 219 -5.02 8.01 24.52
CA GLN A 219 -4.92 7.18 25.73
C GLN A 219 -5.91 7.62 26.81
N GLU A 220 -6.18 8.92 26.92
CA GLU A 220 -7.21 9.44 27.83
C GLU A 220 -8.61 9.11 27.30
N THR A 221 -8.85 9.32 26.00
CA THR A 221 -10.10 8.94 25.32
C THR A 221 -10.43 7.46 25.52
N PHE A 222 -9.44 6.58 25.38
CA PHE A 222 -9.59 5.15 25.55
C PHE A 222 -9.96 4.73 26.99
N LYS A 223 -9.55 5.50 28.01
CA LYS A 223 -9.94 5.23 29.40
C LYS A 223 -11.41 5.55 29.64
N ALA A 224 -11.95 6.55 28.95
CA ALA A 224 -13.34 7.00 29.09
C ALA A 224 -14.33 6.24 28.18
N VAL A 225 -13.84 5.64 27.09
CA VAL A 225 -14.71 5.05 26.07
C VAL A 225 -15.51 3.84 26.58
N GLN A 226 -16.80 3.83 26.25
CA GLN A 226 -17.73 2.75 26.60
C GLN A 226 -17.80 1.71 25.45
N ASP A 227 -18.04 2.18 24.22
CA ASP A 227 -18.04 1.33 23.03
C ASP A 227 -16.63 1.24 22.43
N ARG A 228 -15.90 0.20 22.85
CA ARG A 228 -14.55 -0.06 22.36
C ARG A 228 -14.51 -0.50 20.88
N ARG A 229 -15.62 -0.98 20.30
CA ARG A 229 -15.65 -1.35 18.87
C ARG A 229 -15.78 -0.11 18.00
N ALA A 230 -16.66 0.82 18.38
CA ALA A 230 -16.74 2.13 17.74
C ALA A 230 -15.39 2.86 17.80
N PHE A 231 -14.76 2.87 19.00
CA PHE A 231 -13.42 3.44 19.17
C PHE A 231 -12.38 2.91 18.17
N ILE A 232 -12.33 1.58 17.95
CA ILE A 232 -11.40 0.97 16.98
C ILE A 232 -11.69 1.49 15.56
N GLN A 233 -12.97 1.58 15.17
CA GLN A 233 -13.37 2.07 13.86
C GLN A 233 -12.94 3.52 13.63
N ASP A 234 -13.03 4.36 14.67
CA ASP A 234 -12.66 5.78 14.60
C ASP A 234 -11.14 5.98 14.46
N ILE A 235 -10.33 5.19 15.17
CA ILE A 235 -8.87 5.40 15.21
C ILE A 235 -8.09 4.58 14.16
N GLU A 236 -8.65 3.51 13.60
CA GLU A 236 -7.95 2.68 12.60
C GLU A 236 -7.53 3.46 11.33
N PRO A 237 -8.31 4.44 10.81
CA PRO A 237 -7.87 5.32 9.73
C PRO A 237 -6.61 6.13 10.05
N LEU A 238 -6.42 6.51 11.32
CA LEU A 238 -5.26 7.29 11.77
C LEU A 238 -3.95 6.51 11.62
N ILE A 239 -3.99 5.18 11.73
CA ILE A 239 -2.83 4.31 11.43
C ILE A 239 -2.40 4.50 9.96
N GLY A 240 -3.37 4.62 9.04
CA GLY A 240 -3.09 4.85 7.62
C GLY A 240 -2.57 6.27 7.34
N GLU A 241 -3.08 7.28 8.07
CA GLU A 241 -2.57 8.65 8.02
C GLU A 241 -1.10 8.73 8.46
N ALA A 242 -0.77 8.12 9.60
CA ALA A 242 0.59 8.08 10.13
C ALA A 242 1.57 7.34 9.20
N VAL A 243 1.15 6.22 8.61
CA VAL A 243 1.95 5.49 7.61
C VAL A 243 2.22 6.34 6.38
N ARG A 244 1.22 7.06 5.85
CA ARG A 244 1.42 7.96 4.69
C ARG A 244 2.35 9.12 4.99
N ALA A 245 2.40 9.56 6.25
CA ALA A 245 3.30 10.60 6.71
C ALA A 245 4.70 10.08 7.09
N ASP A 246 5.00 8.78 6.89
CA ASP A 246 6.24 8.12 7.32
C ASP A 246 6.51 8.22 8.84
N ARG A 247 5.45 8.46 9.64
CA ARG A 247 5.46 8.54 11.11
C ARG A 247 5.10 7.18 11.72
N TYR A 248 5.98 6.19 11.49
CA TYR A 248 5.73 4.81 11.92
C TYR A 248 5.71 4.65 13.44
N ASP A 249 6.38 5.53 14.17
CA ASP A 249 6.28 5.67 15.62
C ASP A 249 4.83 5.90 16.06
N LEU A 250 4.19 6.93 15.51
CA LEU A 250 2.79 7.25 15.80
C LEU A 250 1.84 6.16 15.30
N ALA A 251 2.12 5.57 14.13
CA ALA A 251 1.31 4.49 13.59
C ALA A 251 1.30 3.25 14.50
N VAL A 252 2.45 2.89 15.08
CA VAL A 252 2.58 1.78 16.05
C VAL A 252 1.85 2.10 17.35
N GLU A 253 1.94 3.33 17.85
CA GLU A 253 1.24 3.74 19.08
C GLU A 253 -0.29 3.63 18.93
N VAL A 254 -0.85 4.17 17.85
CA VAL A 254 -2.30 4.06 17.57
C VAL A 254 -2.71 2.60 17.37
N LEU A 255 -1.90 1.81 16.67
CA LEU A 255 -2.17 0.39 16.44
C LEU A 255 -2.18 -0.40 17.75
N ASP A 256 -1.29 -0.12 18.68
CA ASP A 256 -1.22 -0.80 19.96
C ASP A 256 -2.42 -0.47 20.86
N LEU A 257 -2.90 0.77 20.79
CA LEU A 257 -4.13 1.17 21.45
C LEU A 257 -5.37 0.48 20.85
N ALA A 258 -5.44 0.42 19.51
CA ALA A 258 -6.51 -0.32 18.82
C ALA A 258 -6.48 -1.82 19.15
N LEU A 259 -5.28 -2.41 19.26
CA LEU A 259 -5.10 -3.80 19.69
C LEU A 259 -5.59 -3.99 21.14
N GLN A 260 -5.23 -3.10 22.05
CA GLN A 260 -5.72 -3.14 23.42
C GLN A 260 -7.26 -3.06 23.47
N ALA A 261 -7.85 -2.13 22.73
CA ALA A 261 -9.30 -1.99 22.60
C ALA A 261 -9.96 -3.26 22.06
N SER A 262 -9.39 -3.87 21.01
CA SER A 262 -9.94 -5.10 20.39
C SER A 262 -9.98 -6.28 21.37
N ARG A 263 -8.94 -6.43 22.20
CA ARG A 263 -8.85 -7.48 23.23
C ARG A 263 -9.90 -7.25 24.32
N LEU A 264 -10.02 -6.03 24.82
CA LEU A 264 -11.03 -5.69 25.83
C LEU A 264 -12.46 -5.80 25.29
N ALA A 265 -12.68 -5.50 24.01
CA ALA A 265 -13.97 -5.65 23.33
C ALA A 265 -14.32 -7.11 22.95
N ARG A 266 -13.38 -8.05 23.16
CA ARG A 266 -13.44 -9.44 22.68
C ARG A 266 -13.75 -9.52 21.17
N ASP A 267 -13.23 -8.55 20.40
CA ASP A 267 -13.32 -8.54 18.94
C ASP A 267 -12.11 -9.26 18.36
N GLU A 268 -12.22 -10.58 18.22
CA GLU A 268 -11.14 -11.40 17.72
C GLU A 268 -10.78 -11.12 16.26
N GLN A 269 -11.74 -10.68 15.44
CA GLN A 269 -11.49 -10.39 14.03
C GLN A 269 -10.59 -9.16 13.91
N SER A 270 -10.91 -8.08 14.63
CA SER A 270 -10.07 -6.89 14.68
C SER A 270 -8.72 -7.18 15.35
N ALA A 271 -8.69 -7.98 16.43
CA ALA A 271 -7.44 -8.36 17.08
C ALA A 271 -6.50 -9.13 16.14
N ARG A 272 -7.02 -10.08 15.35
CA ARG A 272 -6.24 -10.82 14.34
C ARG A 272 -5.72 -9.88 13.23
N ARG A 273 -6.58 -9.04 12.66
CA ARG A 273 -6.22 -8.07 11.59
C ARG A 273 -5.13 -7.10 12.06
N LEU A 274 -5.35 -6.47 13.22
CA LEU A 274 -4.43 -5.48 13.78
C LEU A 274 -3.12 -6.13 14.25
N SER A 275 -3.13 -7.39 14.69
CA SER A 275 -1.90 -8.11 15.07
C SER A 275 -0.99 -8.34 13.87
N VAL A 276 -1.55 -8.78 12.74
CA VAL A 276 -0.79 -8.93 11.48
C VAL A 276 -0.23 -7.57 11.03
N ARG A 277 -1.07 -6.54 10.97
CA ARG A 277 -0.65 -5.18 10.60
C ARG A 277 0.41 -4.63 11.55
N GLY A 278 0.33 -4.94 12.84
CA GLY A 278 1.30 -4.52 13.84
C GLY A 278 2.67 -5.17 13.69
N LYS A 279 2.74 -6.41 13.17
CA LYS A 279 4.03 -7.03 12.81
C LYS A 279 4.64 -6.30 11.61
N ASP A 280 3.85 -6.07 10.57
CA ASP A 280 4.28 -5.36 9.36
C ASP A 280 4.81 -3.95 9.70
N LEU A 281 4.07 -3.16 10.50
CA LEU A 281 4.49 -1.80 10.87
C LEU A 281 5.78 -1.76 11.68
N ARG A 282 5.97 -2.69 12.61
CA ARG A 282 7.21 -2.77 13.41
C ARG A 282 8.40 -3.18 12.55
N GLU A 283 8.19 -4.07 11.56
CA GLU A 283 9.22 -4.39 10.58
C GLU A 283 9.59 -3.15 9.76
N ILE A 284 8.61 -2.39 9.27
CA ILE A 284 8.85 -1.14 8.53
C ILE A 284 9.62 -0.13 9.39
N GLN A 285 9.18 0.11 10.62
CA GLN A 285 9.83 1.02 11.56
C GLN A 285 11.28 0.60 11.83
N ALA A 286 11.52 -0.69 12.08
CA ALA A 286 12.86 -1.20 12.33
C ALA A 286 13.78 -1.05 11.10
N GLN A 287 13.27 -1.27 9.89
CA GLN A 287 14.06 -1.09 8.66
C GLN A 287 14.31 0.39 8.37
N GLN A 288 13.33 1.28 8.62
CA GLN A 288 13.51 2.73 8.47
C GLN A 288 14.64 3.25 9.35
N ALA A 289 14.69 2.78 10.61
CA ALA A 289 15.77 3.14 11.53
C ALA A 289 17.16 2.69 11.03
N LYS A 290 17.24 1.51 10.39
CA LYS A 290 18.49 0.99 9.82
C LYS A 290 18.97 1.81 8.62
N VAL A 291 18.08 2.17 7.70
CA VAL A 291 18.46 2.89 6.47
C VAL A 291 18.61 4.40 6.66
N LYS A 292 18.34 4.94 7.86
CA LYS A 292 18.45 6.38 8.12
C LYS A 292 19.85 6.92 7.78
N GLY A 293 20.90 6.19 8.16
CA GLY A 293 22.28 6.56 7.83
C GLY A 293 22.56 6.55 6.33
N ASP A 294 21.97 5.60 5.60
CA ASP A 294 22.10 5.49 4.13
C ASP A 294 21.37 6.62 3.41
N ILE A 295 20.22 7.06 3.92
CA ILE A 295 19.49 8.23 3.39
C ILE A 295 20.35 9.50 3.53
N ASP A 296 20.98 9.70 4.69
CA ASP A 296 21.90 10.81 4.91
C ASP A 296 23.14 10.70 4.00
N ALA A 297 23.63 9.48 3.77
CA ALA A 297 24.74 9.22 2.85
C ALA A 297 24.38 9.58 1.41
N LEU A 298 23.20 9.20 0.92
CA LEU A 298 22.72 9.56 -0.42
C LEU A 298 22.53 11.06 -0.62
N THR A 299 22.24 11.79 0.45
CA THR A 299 22.17 13.27 0.39
C THR A 299 23.55 13.88 0.12
N ARG A 300 24.62 13.28 0.66
CA ARG A 300 26.00 13.74 0.47
C ARG A 300 26.64 13.20 -0.82
N ASN A 301 26.39 11.92 -1.10
CA ASN A 301 26.86 11.23 -2.28
C ASN A 301 25.70 10.44 -2.91
N PRO A 302 24.99 11.05 -3.88
CA PRO A 302 23.88 10.37 -4.54
C PRO A 302 24.27 9.07 -5.22
N ASN A 303 25.54 8.87 -5.61
CA ASN A 303 26.04 7.71 -6.35
C ASN A 303 26.66 6.61 -5.48
N ASP A 304 26.51 6.69 -4.16
CA ASP A 304 26.90 5.60 -3.26
C ASP A 304 26.06 4.34 -3.57
N ARG A 305 26.73 3.29 -4.07
CA ARG A 305 26.06 2.08 -4.54
C ARG A 305 25.46 1.26 -3.40
N ASP A 306 26.11 1.22 -2.23
CA ASP A 306 25.62 0.47 -1.07
C ASP A 306 24.43 1.19 -0.45
N ALA A 307 24.50 2.51 -0.32
CA ALA A 307 23.38 3.30 0.16
C ALA A 307 22.19 3.27 -0.83
N CYS A 308 22.46 3.29 -2.15
CA CYS A 308 21.41 3.12 -3.17
C CYS A 308 20.71 1.76 -3.03
N PHE A 309 21.47 0.69 -2.80
CA PHE A 309 20.90 -0.64 -2.56
C PHE A 309 20.07 -0.67 -1.27
N ALA A 310 20.62 -0.22 -0.14
CA ALA A 310 19.94 -0.26 1.15
C ALA A 310 18.61 0.52 1.14
N VAL A 311 18.64 1.77 0.65
CA VAL A 311 17.44 2.63 0.57
C VAL A 311 16.46 2.11 -0.48
N GLY A 312 16.94 1.69 -1.66
CA GLY A 312 16.09 1.12 -2.70
C GLY A 312 15.38 -0.16 -2.25
N ASN A 313 16.10 -1.04 -1.54
CA ASN A 313 15.54 -2.27 -0.99
C ASN A 313 14.47 -1.98 0.07
N PHE A 314 14.72 -1.03 0.98
CA PHE A 314 13.72 -0.59 1.93
C PHE A 314 12.46 -0.02 1.24
N LEU A 315 12.63 0.86 0.26
CA LEU A 315 11.50 1.46 -0.46
C LEU A 315 10.68 0.40 -1.20
N CYS A 316 11.31 -0.47 -1.98
CA CYS A 316 10.61 -1.49 -2.76
C CYS A 316 10.09 -2.65 -1.90
N LEU A 317 10.98 -3.34 -1.19
CA LEU A 317 10.64 -4.60 -0.52
C LEU A 317 9.95 -4.33 0.82
N THR A 318 10.25 -3.25 1.54
CA THR A 318 9.62 -2.98 2.84
C THR A 318 8.41 -2.04 2.74
N LYS A 319 8.55 -0.86 2.12
CA LYS A 319 7.45 0.11 1.98
C LYS A 319 6.50 -0.19 0.82
N GLY A 320 6.94 -0.93 -0.20
CA GLY A 320 6.17 -1.12 -1.43
C GLY A 320 6.14 0.12 -2.34
N ASP A 321 7.03 1.09 -2.11
CA ASP A 321 7.21 2.29 -2.93
C ASP A 321 8.19 2.00 -4.07
N TRP A 322 7.67 1.36 -5.12
CA TRP A 322 8.45 0.94 -6.27
C TRP A 322 8.92 2.11 -7.13
N ASP A 323 8.19 3.22 -7.15
CA ASP A 323 8.49 4.35 -8.03
C ASP A 323 9.76 5.08 -7.54
N GLN A 324 9.92 5.23 -6.22
CA GLN A 324 11.14 5.79 -5.64
C GLN A 324 12.26 4.76 -5.49
N GLY A 325 11.92 3.49 -5.21
CA GLY A 325 12.91 2.46 -4.92
C GLY A 325 13.62 1.87 -6.15
N LEU A 326 12.92 1.68 -7.28
CA LEU A 326 13.51 1.03 -8.47
C LEU A 326 14.71 1.81 -9.05
N PRO A 327 14.67 3.16 -9.19
CA PRO A 327 15.83 3.92 -9.65
C PRO A 327 17.06 3.76 -8.76
N LEU A 328 16.86 3.60 -7.44
CA LEU A 328 17.96 3.38 -6.49
C LEU A 328 18.49 1.95 -6.60
N LEU A 329 17.62 0.94 -6.67
CA LEU A 329 18.03 -0.45 -6.87
C LEU A 329 18.82 -0.65 -8.16
N ALA A 330 18.43 0.00 -9.26
CA ALA A 330 19.15 -0.05 -10.54
C ALA A 330 20.57 0.56 -10.48
N ARG A 331 20.86 1.36 -9.45
CA ARG A 331 22.19 1.94 -9.17
C ARG A 331 22.90 1.26 -8.00
N GLY A 332 22.25 0.27 -7.38
CA GLY A 332 22.72 -0.43 -6.20
C GLY A 332 23.95 -1.31 -6.43
N SER A 333 24.50 -1.83 -5.34
CA SER A 333 25.59 -2.80 -5.34
C SER A 333 25.14 -4.26 -5.53
N GLU A 334 23.89 -4.60 -5.19
CA GLU A 334 23.37 -5.97 -5.35
C GLU A 334 22.93 -6.24 -6.80
N GLU A 335 23.67 -7.11 -7.50
CA GLU A 335 23.56 -7.26 -8.96
C GLU A 335 22.24 -7.92 -9.41
N VAL A 336 21.62 -8.81 -8.62
CA VAL A 336 20.34 -9.45 -9.00
C VAL A 336 19.21 -8.42 -8.99
N LEU A 337 19.04 -7.68 -7.89
CA LEU A 337 18.03 -6.64 -7.75
C LEU A 337 18.29 -5.47 -8.69
N LYS A 338 19.54 -5.12 -8.94
CA LYS A 338 19.91 -4.13 -9.94
C LYS A 338 19.42 -4.51 -11.33
N ALA A 339 19.70 -5.73 -11.77
CA ALA A 339 19.27 -6.21 -13.08
C ALA A 339 17.74 -6.30 -13.19
N LEU A 340 17.05 -6.76 -12.13
CA LEU A 340 15.59 -6.77 -12.09
C LEU A 340 14.98 -5.37 -12.12
N ALA A 341 15.55 -4.45 -11.34
CA ALA A 341 15.08 -3.07 -11.28
C ALA A 341 15.24 -2.38 -12.64
N GLN A 342 16.37 -2.58 -13.33
CA GLN A 342 16.56 -2.03 -14.68
C GLN A 342 15.52 -2.56 -15.66
N ARG A 343 15.33 -3.89 -15.73
CA ARG A 343 14.32 -4.51 -16.61
C ARG A 343 12.91 -4.01 -16.32
N ASP A 344 12.63 -3.71 -15.06
CA ASP A 344 11.34 -3.19 -14.62
C ASP A 344 11.16 -1.71 -15.02
N LEU A 345 12.21 -0.88 -14.87
CA LEU A 345 12.25 0.51 -15.31
C LEU A 345 12.15 0.66 -16.83
N ASP A 346 12.67 -0.30 -17.60
CA ASP A 346 12.56 -0.33 -19.07
C ASP A 346 11.09 -0.45 -19.52
N ASN A 347 10.18 -0.78 -18.60
CA ASN A 347 8.73 -0.84 -18.80
C ASN A 347 8.32 -1.67 -20.05
N PRO A 348 8.66 -2.96 -20.09
CA PRO A 348 8.47 -3.80 -21.28
C PRO A 348 6.99 -3.90 -21.68
N THR A 349 6.73 -3.78 -22.98
CA THR A 349 5.38 -3.89 -23.58
C THR A 349 5.12 -5.23 -24.22
N ARG A 350 6.16 -6.02 -24.52
CA ARG A 350 6.01 -7.37 -25.08
C ARG A 350 5.62 -8.35 -23.98
N THR A 351 4.62 -9.19 -24.27
CA THR A 351 4.05 -10.15 -23.34
C THR A 351 5.07 -11.15 -22.78
N ASP A 352 6.00 -11.65 -23.62
CA ASP A 352 7.07 -12.56 -23.20
C ASP A 352 7.98 -11.90 -22.15
N LYS A 353 8.38 -10.64 -22.38
CA LYS A 353 9.21 -9.88 -21.45
C LYS A 353 8.49 -9.53 -20.14
N GLN A 354 7.19 -9.24 -20.21
CA GLN A 354 6.37 -9.00 -19.02
C GLN A 354 6.24 -10.26 -18.16
N LEU A 355 6.01 -11.42 -18.79
CA LEU A 355 5.97 -12.71 -18.10
C LEU A 355 7.33 -13.05 -17.46
N ASP A 356 8.42 -12.95 -18.22
CA ASP A 356 9.77 -13.22 -17.70
C ASP A 356 10.12 -12.33 -16.49
N LEU A 357 9.66 -11.08 -16.50
CA LEU A 357 9.86 -10.15 -15.39
C LEU A 357 8.97 -10.50 -14.19
N ALA A 358 7.70 -10.83 -14.43
CA ALA A 358 6.77 -11.27 -13.39
C ALA A 358 7.26 -12.54 -12.68
N GLU A 359 7.77 -13.51 -13.43
CA GLU A 359 8.36 -14.75 -12.90
C GLU A 359 9.61 -14.49 -12.07
N ALA A 360 10.48 -13.57 -12.53
CA ALA A 360 11.70 -13.25 -11.81
C ALA A 360 11.41 -12.56 -10.46
N TRP A 361 10.47 -11.61 -10.43
CA TRP A 361 9.98 -11.04 -9.17
C TRP A 361 9.31 -12.10 -8.29
N TRP A 362 8.47 -12.96 -8.86
CA TRP A 362 7.81 -14.03 -8.11
C TRP A 362 8.80 -14.99 -7.44
N SER A 363 9.85 -15.38 -8.16
CA SER A 363 10.92 -16.24 -7.66
C SER A 363 11.66 -15.59 -6.49
N LEU A 364 11.98 -14.30 -6.60
CA LEU A 364 12.62 -13.53 -5.53
C LEU A 364 11.82 -13.57 -4.23
N ALA A 365 10.48 -13.50 -4.30
CA ALA A 365 9.60 -13.41 -3.14
C ALA A 365 9.72 -14.61 -2.17
N SER A 366 10.09 -15.79 -2.67
CA SER A 366 10.22 -17.02 -1.85
C SER A 366 11.27 -16.88 -0.74
N ARG A 367 12.32 -16.08 -0.97
CA ARG A 367 13.46 -15.88 -0.07
C ARG A 367 13.28 -14.73 0.92
N GLN A 368 12.16 -14.02 0.85
CA GLN A 368 11.92 -12.79 1.60
C GLN A 368 11.14 -13.02 2.90
N THR A 369 11.17 -12.03 3.80
CA THR A 369 10.28 -11.95 4.98
C THR A 369 8.81 -11.90 4.54
N ALA A 370 7.87 -12.10 5.46
CA ALA A 370 6.45 -12.13 5.11
C ALA A 370 5.97 -10.81 4.45
N LEU A 371 6.40 -9.67 4.98
CA LEU A 371 6.09 -8.35 4.42
C LEU A 371 6.73 -8.17 3.03
N ALA A 372 8.04 -8.41 2.92
CA ALA A 372 8.76 -8.24 1.67
C ALA A 372 8.29 -9.21 0.59
N ARG A 373 7.98 -10.46 0.94
CA ARG A 373 7.35 -11.42 0.04
C ARG A 373 6.04 -10.89 -0.51
N ARG A 374 5.17 -10.33 0.34
CA ARG A 374 3.89 -9.75 -0.10
C ARG A 374 4.11 -8.60 -1.08
N ASN A 375 5.01 -7.66 -0.76
CA ASN A 375 5.31 -6.52 -1.63
C ASN A 375 5.88 -6.95 -2.99
N VAL A 376 6.82 -7.90 -3.00
CA VAL A 376 7.41 -8.44 -4.24
C VAL A 376 6.37 -9.21 -5.06
N GLN A 377 5.50 -9.99 -4.42
CA GLN A 377 4.38 -10.65 -5.11
C GLN A 377 3.41 -9.65 -5.72
N LEU A 378 3.13 -8.52 -5.05
CA LEU A 378 2.32 -7.44 -5.61
C LEU A 378 3.00 -6.80 -6.84
N ARG A 379 4.34 -6.68 -6.86
CA ARG A 379 5.04 -6.23 -8.07
C ARG A 379 4.98 -7.23 -9.20
N ALA A 380 5.15 -8.52 -8.90
CA ALA A 380 4.96 -9.59 -9.88
C ALA A 380 3.53 -9.57 -10.46
N ALA A 381 2.53 -9.35 -9.60
CA ALA A 381 1.12 -9.25 -10.01
C ALA A 381 0.88 -8.15 -11.04
N LYS A 382 1.50 -6.96 -10.88
CA LYS A 382 1.42 -5.87 -11.86
C LYS A 382 1.81 -6.35 -13.27
N TRP A 383 2.91 -7.11 -13.36
CA TRP A 383 3.43 -7.62 -14.63
C TRP A 383 2.60 -8.79 -15.19
N TYR A 384 2.15 -9.69 -14.33
CA TYR A 384 1.17 -10.72 -14.70
C TYR A 384 -0.12 -10.11 -15.27
N GLN A 385 -0.66 -9.07 -14.62
CA GLN A 385 -1.86 -8.36 -15.08
C GLN A 385 -1.64 -7.67 -16.43
N ALA A 386 -0.45 -7.12 -16.67
CA ALA A 386 -0.11 -6.51 -17.96
C ALA A 386 -0.02 -7.55 -19.09
N ALA A 387 0.53 -8.74 -18.80
CA ALA A 387 0.66 -9.81 -19.78
C ALA A 387 -0.68 -10.52 -20.06
N LEU A 388 -1.54 -10.67 -19.05
CA LEU A 388 -2.74 -11.51 -19.06
C LEU A 388 -3.65 -11.34 -20.30
N PRO A 389 -3.95 -10.12 -20.81
CA PRO A 389 -4.84 -9.94 -21.96
C PRO A 389 -4.33 -10.58 -23.26
N SER A 390 -3.04 -10.87 -23.35
CA SER A 390 -2.40 -11.47 -24.54
C SER A 390 -2.04 -12.94 -24.33
N LEU A 391 -2.38 -13.53 -23.18
CA LEU A 391 -2.15 -14.94 -22.89
C LEU A 391 -3.36 -15.77 -23.29
N VAL A 392 -3.10 -17.00 -23.70
CA VAL A 392 -4.13 -18.00 -24.03
C VAL A 392 -3.72 -19.37 -23.48
N GLY A 393 -4.71 -20.23 -23.23
CA GLY A 393 -4.49 -21.62 -22.86
C GLY A 393 -3.81 -21.78 -21.48
N PRO A 394 -2.91 -22.76 -21.30
CA PRO A 394 -2.41 -23.15 -19.98
C PRO A 394 -1.65 -22.04 -19.26
N GLU A 395 -0.96 -21.16 -20.00
CA GLU A 395 -0.23 -20.02 -19.45
C GLU A 395 -1.17 -18.98 -18.83
N GLN A 396 -2.29 -18.68 -19.51
CA GLN A 396 -3.33 -17.80 -18.97
C GLN A 396 -3.88 -18.35 -17.65
N THR A 397 -4.26 -19.63 -17.62
CA THR A 397 -4.79 -20.29 -16.42
C THR A 397 -3.78 -20.29 -15.26
N ARG A 398 -2.49 -20.50 -15.55
CA ARG A 398 -1.41 -20.44 -14.56
C ARG A 398 -1.30 -19.05 -13.94
N VAL A 399 -1.31 -18.00 -14.76
CA VAL A 399 -1.22 -16.62 -14.30
C VAL A 399 -2.44 -16.21 -13.48
N GLU A 400 -3.65 -16.55 -13.94
CA GLU A 400 -4.89 -16.31 -13.20
C GLU A 400 -4.85 -16.95 -11.82
N ARG A 401 -4.37 -18.19 -11.72
CA ARG A 401 -4.21 -18.89 -10.44
C ARG A 401 -3.22 -18.19 -9.50
N ARG A 402 -2.09 -17.70 -10.02
CA ARG A 402 -1.11 -16.95 -9.22
C ARG A 402 -1.71 -15.64 -8.70
N LEU A 403 -2.40 -14.90 -9.56
CA LEU A 403 -3.07 -13.65 -9.19
C LEU A 403 -4.15 -13.88 -8.12
N ALA A 404 -4.92 -14.97 -8.22
CA ALA A 404 -5.92 -15.33 -7.23
C ALA A 404 -5.33 -15.66 -5.85
N GLY A 405 -4.08 -16.14 -5.80
CA GLY A 405 -3.36 -16.44 -4.55
C GLY A 405 -2.75 -15.22 -3.86
N ILE A 406 -2.75 -14.06 -4.52
CA ILE A 406 -2.22 -12.82 -3.95
C ILE A 406 -3.41 -12.05 -3.38
N PRO A 407 -3.40 -11.66 -2.09
CA PRO A 407 -4.36 -10.73 -1.55
C PRO A 407 -4.06 -9.33 -2.11
N LEU A 408 -4.47 -9.12 -3.36
CA LEU A 408 -4.44 -7.81 -4.01
C LEU A 408 -5.29 -6.87 -3.15
N PRO A 409 -4.81 -5.64 -2.87
CA PRO A 409 -5.65 -4.66 -2.21
C PRO A 409 -6.95 -4.56 -3.01
N PRO A 410 -8.12 -4.49 -2.33
CA PRO A 410 -9.40 -4.35 -3.02
C PRO A 410 -9.25 -3.18 -3.99
N VAL A 411 -9.46 -3.45 -5.28
CA VAL A 411 -9.13 -2.51 -6.34
C VAL A 411 -9.77 -1.18 -5.99
N SER A 412 -8.94 -0.18 -5.70
CA SER A 412 -9.38 1.07 -5.10
C SER A 412 -10.48 1.66 -5.96
N VAL A 413 -11.66 1.83 -5.35
CA VAL A 413 -12.76 2.54 -5.97
C VAL A 413 -12.30 3.98 -6.16
N VAL A 414 -12.12 4.40 -7.40
CA VAL A 414 -11.69 5.75 -7.81
C VAL A 414 -12.86 6.74 -7.84
N GLY A 415 -14.10 6.25 -7.74
CA GLY A 415 -15.28 7.08 -7.59
C GLY A 415 -16.54 6.24 -7.37
N ARG A 416 -17.52 6.80 -6.64
CA ARG A 416 -18.88 6.29 -6.56
C ARG A 416 -19.85 7.32 -7.11
N TRP A 417 -20.85 6.88 -7.86
CA TRP A 417 -21.87 7.75 -8.44
C TRP A 417 -23.26 7.18 -8.20
N GLU A 418 -24.16 7.95 -7.61
CA GLU A 418 -25.56 7.56 -7.47
C GLU A 418 -26.35 7.99 -8.71
N VAL A 419 -27.03 7.04 -9.33
CA VAL A 419 -27.88 7.26 -10.50
C VAL A 419 -29.31 6.98 -10.10
N THR A 420 -30.14 8.03 -10.08
CA THR A 420 -31.57 7.89 -9.86
C THR A 420 -32.30 7.89 -11.20
N THR A 421 -32.99 6.79 -11.51
CA THR A 421 -33.91 6.73 -12.64
C THR A 421 -35.33 6.93 -12.16
N THR A 422 -36.02 7.94 -12.69
CA THR A 422 -37.45 8.18 -12.45
C THR A 422 -38.22 7.85 -13.73
N PRO A 423 -38.92 6.70 -13.79
CA PRO A 423 -39.84 6.45 -14.89
C PRO A 423 -41.03 7.41 -14.79
N GLY A 424 -41.53 7.92 -15.93
CA GLY A 424 -42.61 8.92 -15.96
C GLY A 424 -43.92 8.53 -15.26
N LYS A 425 -44.12 7.24 -14.91
CA LYS A 425 -45.17 6.74 -14.02
C LYS A 425 -44.65 5.57 -13.15
N GLY A 426 -43.63 5.79 -12.34
CA GLY A 426 -43.11 4.74 -11.44
C GLY A 426 -42.29 5.26 -10.26
N LYS A 427 -41.98 4.39 -9.29
CA LYS A 427 -41.10 4.71 -8.16
C LYS A 427 -39.67 4.95 -8.66
N SER A 428 -39.05 6.04 -8.21
CA SER A 428 -37.63 6.30 -8.45
C SER A 428 -36.79 5.16 -7.90
N THR A 429 -35.83 4.70 -8.68
CA THR A 429 -34.85 3.69 -8.29
C THR A 429 -33.46 4.32 -8.32
N SER A 430 -32.76 4.30 -7.20
CA SER A 430 -31.35 4.71 -7.10
C SER A 430 -30.45 3.49 -7.22
N VAL A 431 -29.43 3.59 -8.06
CA VAL A 431 -28.38 2.57 -8.27
C VAL A 431 -27.03 3.26 -8.05
N VAL A 432 -26.14 2.66 -7.26
CA VAL A 432 -24.79 3.20 -7.02
C VAL A 432 -23.81 2.52 -7.97
N TRP A 433 -23.04 3.31 -8.72
CA TRP A 433 -21.96 2.83 -9.58
C TRP A 433 -20.61 3.05 -8.91
N ALA A 434 -19.87 1.98 -8.67
CA ALA A 434 -18.50 2.00 -8.16
C ALA A 434 -17.50 1.80 -9.30
N PHE A 435 -16.63 2.79 -9.52
CA PHE A 435 -15.57 2.75 -10.53
C PHE A 435 -14.26 2.32 -9.89
N HIS A 436 -13.64 1.28 -10.41
CA HIS A 436 -12.40 0.71 -9.89
C HIS A 436 -11.19 1.13 -10.75
N LYS A 437 -10.03 1.27 -10.12
CA LYS A 437 -8.78 1.69 -10.77
C LYS A 437 -8.30 0.75 -11.90
N ASP A 438 -8.70 -0.51 -11.87
CA ASP A 438 -8.42 -1.52 -12.92
C ASP A 438 -9.32 -1.37 -14.16
N GLY A 439 -10.18 -0.34 -14.20
CA GLY A 439 -11.12 -0.12 -15.29
C GLY A 439 -12.42 -0.91 -15.14
N LYS A 440 -12.70 -1.54 -14.00
CA LYS A 440 -13.99 -2.20 -13.72
C LYS A 440 -15.02 -1.21 -13.17
N VAL A 441 -16.29 -1.36 -13.53
CA VAL A 441 -17.42 -0.66 -12.91
C VAL A 441 -18.43 -1.68 -12.36
N VAL A 442 -19.05 -1.38 -11.21
CA VAL A 442 -20.04 -2.23 -10.55
C VAL A 442 -21.27 -1.41 -10.18
N ALA A 443 -22.47 -1.88 -10.55
CA ALA A 443 -23.77 -1.28 -10.22
C ALA A 443 -24.46 -2.06 -9.08
N GLU A 444 -24.73 -1.38 -7.96
CA GLU A 444 -25.42 -1.91 -6.78
C GLU A 444 -26.85 -1.36 -6.68
N PRO A 445 -27.87 -2.16 -6.26
CA PRO A 445 -27.78 -3.51 -5.68
C PRO A 445 -27.78 -4.66 -6.72
N GLY A 446 -27.92 -4.36 -8.01
CA GLY A 446 -28.13 -5.35 -9.08
C GLY A 446 -26.91 -6.20 -9.48
N LYS A 447 -25.76 -6.08 -8.79
CA LYS A 447 -24.47 -6.74 -9.12
C LYS A 447 -24.11 -6.69 -10.61
N GLN A 448 -24.51 -5.64 -11.33
CA GLN A 448 -24.19 -5.51 -12.74
C GLN A 448 -22.74 -5.05 -12.87
N THR A 449 -21.93 -5.78 -13.64
CA THR A 449 -20.51 -5.45 -13.85
C THR A 449 -20.25 -4.95 -15.27
N GLY A 450 -19.18 -4.19 -15.43
CA GLY A 450 -18.75 -3.67 -16.71
C GLY A 450 -17.34 -3.10 -16.68
N LYS A 451 -16.94 -2.47 -17.78
CA LYS A 451 -15.67 -1.75 -17.94
C LYS A 451 -15.91 -0.26 -18.11
N TRP A 452 -14.99 0.57 -17.63
CA TRP A 452 -15.04 2.02 -17.83
C TRP A 452 -13.69 2.60 -18.26
N ARG A 453 -13.74 3.74 -18.93
CA ARG A 453 -12.57 4.58 -19.22
C ARG A 453 -12.94 6.05 -19.17
N LYS A 454 -11.94 6.90 -18.93
CA LYS A 454 -12.07 8.36 -18.99
C LYS A 454 -11.47 8.89 -20.29
N ASP A 455 -12.31 9.49 -21.12
CA ASP A 455 -11.90 10.20 -22.32
C ASP A 455 -12.17 11.70 -22.09
N HIS A 456 -11.15 12.46 -21.67
CA HIS A 456 -11.27 13.86 -21.27
C HIS A 456 -12.34 14.09 -20.18
N ASN A 457 -13.43 14.80 -20.50
CA ASN A 457 -14.55 15.08 -19.60
C ASN A 457 -15.73 14.11 -19.80
N VAL A 458 -15.48 12.98 -20.47
CA VAL A 458 -16.48 11.95 -20.77
C VAL A 458 -16.06 10.65 -20.11
N ILE A 459 -16.92 10.10 -19.27
CA ILE A 459 -16.77 8.73 -18.78
C ILE A 459 -17.50 7.83 -19.77
N ARG A 460 -16.80 6.83 -20.30
CA ARG A 460 -17.39 5.80 -21.15
C ARG A 460 -17.49 4.50 -20.37
N ILE A 461 -18.67 3.88 -20.42
CA ILE A 461 -18.96 2.62 -19.74
C ILE A 461 -19.46 1.59 -20.75
N THR A 462 -19.00 0.34 -20.62
CA THR A 462 -19.54 -0.83 -21.29
C THR A 462 -19.98 -1.83 -20.24
N TRP A 463 -21.24 -2.25 -20.29
CA TRP A 463 -21.78 -3.25 -19.37
C TRP A 463 -21.62 -4.66 -19.93
N ASP A 464 -21.37 -5.65 -19.08
CA ASP A 464 -21.13 -7.04 -19.53
C ASP A 464 -22.35 -7.66 -20.22
N ALA A 465 -23.57 -7.20 -19.90
CA ALA A 465 -24.80 -7.61 -20.59
C ALA A 465 -24.96 -7.03 -22.00
N LYS A 466 -24.21 -5.96 -22.34
CA LYS A 466 -24.23 -5.28 -23.66
C LYS A 466 -22.82 -4.83 -24.05
N PRO A 467 -21.89 -5.79 -24.30
CA PRO A 467 -20.47 -5.51 -24.42
C PRO A 467 -20.09 -4.69 -25.67
N THR A 468 -20.98 -4.60 -26.66
CA THR A 468 -20.76 -3.83 -27.90
C THR A 468 -21.23 -2.38 -27.82
N GLN A 469 -21.88 -1.96 -26.74
CA GLN A 469 -22.46 -0.62 -26.62
C GLN A 469 -21.76 0.19 -25.52
N TRP A 470 -21.01 1.21 -25.94
CA TRP A 470 -20.48 2.22 -25.02
C TRP A 470 -21.56 3.25 -24.71
N GLN A 471 -21.87 3.42 -23.43
CA GLN A 471 -22.66 4.55 -22.94
C GLN A 471 -21.69 5.69 -22.58
N ALA A 472 -21.86 6.84 -23.22
CA ALA A 472 -21.06 8.03 -22.96
C ALA A 472 -21.80 8.96 -22.00
N LEU A 473 -21.20 9.23 -20.85
CA LEU A 473 -21.71 10.16 -19.86
C LEU A 473 -20.89 11.44 -19.97
N ARG A 474 -21.55 12.52 -20.41
CA ARG A 474 -20.99 13.87 -20.38
C ARG A 474 -21.24 14.44 -19.00
N LEU A 475 -20.20 14.89 -18.30
CA LEU A 475 -20.30 15.50 -16.98
C LEU A 475 -20.83 16.96 -17.09
N PRO A 476 -22.00 17.32 -16.53
CA PRO A 476 -22.34 18.71 -16.24
C PRO A 476 -22.20 18.94 -14.72
N LEU A 477 -21.27 19.80 -14.28
CA LEU A 477 -21.22 20.24 -12.89
C LEU A 477 -22.37 21.23 -12.63
N ARG A 478 -23.53 20.72 -12.25
CA ARG A 478 -24.40 21.41 -11.30
C ARG A 478 -24.37 20.61 -10.01
N ILE A 479 -23.47 21.02 -9.11
CA ILE A 479 -23.43 20.50 -7.75
C ILE A 479 -24.67 21.06 -7.03
N LYS A 480 -25.75 20.28 -7.03
CA LYS A 480 -26.62 20.20 -5.87
C LYS A 480 -26.54 18.76 -5.40
N ASP A 481 -25.95 18.62 -4.22
CA ASP A 481 -26.17 17.50 -3.31
C ASP A 481 -25.74 16.12 -3.82
N THR A 482 -24.42 15.90 -3.98
CA THR A 482 -23.79 14.63 -3.57
C THR A 482 -22.27 14.75 -3.54
N VAL A 483 -21.71 14.49 -2.37
CA VAL A 483 -20.28 14.49 -2.06
C VAL A 483 -19.66 13.24 -2.66
N GLY A 484 -18.84 13.40 -3.69
CA GLY A 484 -17.92 12.33 -4.12
C GLY A 484 -16.78 12.24 -3.11
N VAL A 485 -16.93 11.41 -2.08
CA VAL A 485 -15.86 11.10 -1.12
C VAL A 485 -14.96 10.02 -1.72
N GLY A 486 -13.68 10.33 -1.91
CA GLY A 486 -12.67 9.32 -2.24
C GLY A 486 -12.53 8.31 -1.10
N SER A 487 -11.98 7.12 -1.35
CA SER A 487 -11.82 6.06 -0.34
C SER A 487 -10.90 6.41 0.86
N THR A 488 -10.33 7.63 0.88
CA THR A 488 -9.52 8.20 1.95
C THR A 488 -10.12 9.46 2.58
N GLY A 489 -11.37 9.84 2.25
CA GLY A 489 -12.01 11.03 2.82
C GLY A 489 -11.63 12.36 2.15
N GLU A 490 -10.79 12.35 1.11
CA GLU A 490 -10.48 13.57 0.37
C GLU A 490 -11.66 13.99 -0.54
N ALA A 491 -11.95 15.30 -0.54
CA ALA A 491 -12.68 15.92 -1.63
C ALA A 491 -11.80 15.88 -2.88
N LEU A 492 -12.32 15.34 -3.98
CA LEU A 492 -11.70 15.50 -5.29
C LEU A 492 -11.60 17.00 -5.57
N ALA A 493 -10.38 17.55 -5.51
CA ALA A 493 -10.12 18.95 -5.81
C ALA A 493 -10.38 19.23 -7.31
N MET A 494 -11.64 19.50 -7.64
CA MET A 494 -11.98 20.22 -8.86
C MET A 494 -11.77 21.70 -8.57
N THR A 495 -10.72 22.27 -9.15
CA THR A 495 -10.44 23.69 -8.96
C THR A 495 -11.53 24.54 -9.63
N ARG A 496 -12.12 25.44 -8.85
CA ARG A 496 -12.95 26.56 -9.28
C ARG A 496 -12.18 27.48 -10.24
N LEU A 497 -12.71 27.74 -11.43
CA LEU A 497 -12.39 28.95 -12.19
C LEU A 497 -13.55 29.94 -12.00
N SER A 498 -13.16 31.20 -11.82
CA SER A 498 -13.91 32.33 -11.28
C SER A 498 -15.08 32.80 -12.14
N GLU A 499 -15.81 33.75 -11.53
CA GLU A 499 -17.04 34.44 -11.93
C GLU A 499 -17.12 34.96 -13.37
N ASP A 500 -18.39 35.04 -13.82
CA ASP A 500 -18.91 35.58 -15.08
C ASP A 500 -18.18 36.82 -15.61
N PRO A 501 -18.23 37.01 -16.94
CA PRO A 501 -19.02 38.16 -17.37
C PRO A 501 -19.99 37.84 -18.51
N THR A 502 -21.25 38.21 -18.28
CA THR A 502 -22.26 38.65 -19.25
C THR A 502 -22.79 37.65 -20.29
N ALA A 503 -24.06 37.30 -20.13
CA ALA A 503 -24.90 36.71 -21.17
C ALA A 503 -25.16 37.69 -22.33
N PRO A 504 -25.06 37.27 -23.61
CA PRO A 504 -25.77 37.92 -24.69
C PRO A 504 -27.23 37.43 -24.74
N PRO A 505 -28.16 38.28 -25.21
CA PRO A 505 -29.59 38.08 -25.05
C PRO A 505 -30.14 37.01 -26.01
N VAL A 506 -31.06 36.19 -25.49
CA VAL A 506 -32.00 35.45 -26.34
C VAL A 506 -32.98 36.45 -26.93
N ALA A 507 -33.00 36.57 -28.27
CA ALA A 507 -34.15 37.11 -28.99
C ALA A 507 -34.76 36.00 -29.85
N ALA A 508 -36.06 35.81 -29.63
CA ALA A 508 -36.90 34.81 -30.24
C ALA A 508 -37.10 35.02 -31.74
N ALA A 509 -37.36 33.88 -32.41
CA ALA A 509 -38.24 33.68 -33.55
C ALA A 509 -38.39 34.81 -34.61
N LYS A 510 -38.13 34.45 -35.87
CA LYS A 510 -39.07 34.73 -36.96
C LYS A 510 -38.93 33.70 -38.09
N LYS A 511 -40.10 33.18 -38.48
CA LYS A 511 -40.39 32.35 -39.65
C LYS A 511 -39.73 32.87 -40.94
N LYS A 512 -39.27 31.95 -41.78
CA LYS A 512 -39.94 31.60 -43.03
C LYS A 512 -39.67 30.15 -43.39
#